data_AF-A0A0D6EC76-F1
#
_entry.id   AF-A0A0D6EC76-F1
#
_cell.length_a   1.000
_cell.length_b   1.000
_cell.length_c   1.000
_cell.angle_alpha   90.00
_cell.angle_beta   90.00
_cell.angle_gamma   90.00
#
_symmetry.space_group_name_H-M   'P 1'
#
loop_
_entity.id
_entity.type
_entity.pdbx_description
1 polymer ?
#
loop_
_entity_poly.entity_id
_entity_poly.type
_entity_poly.pdbx_seq_one_letter_code
_entity_poly.pdbx_strand_id
1 'polypeptide(L)' 'MEGDVLLVDEARSFGSADLVVAEVEGEYRLFKAHRVGSRCRLLTPDGGQGYFVNTQQFKCVVVRQTRCWAV' A
#
# COMPACT_ATOMS: atom_id res chain seq x y z
N MET A 1 -1.74 10.35 -7.17
CA MET A 1 -1.90 10.68 -5.74
C MET A 1 -0.78 11.62 -5.28
N GLU A 2 -0.18 12.37 -6.19
CA GLU A 2 0.91 13.28 -5.84
C GLU A 2 0.33 14.49 -5.09
N GLY A 3 0.93 14.84 -3.95
CA GLY A 3 0.44 15.90 -3.05
C GLY A 3 -0.64 15.48 -2.04
N ASP A 4 -1.06 14.21 -2.04
CA ASP A 4 -2.03 13.70 -1.05
C ASP A 4 -1.34 13.38 0.28
N VAL A 5 -2.04 13.63 1.40
CA VAL A 5 -1.63 13.17 2.73
C VAL A 5 -2.38 11.90 3.08
N LEU A 6 -1.65 10.88 3.53
CA LEU A 6 -2.19 9.57 3.87
C LEU A 6 -2.14 9.36 5.37
N LEU A 7 -3.28 9.01 5.96
CA LEU A 7 -3.35 8.49 7.31
C LEU A 7 -3.17 6.97 7.24
N VAL A 8 -2.27 6.45 8.06
CA VAL A 8 -1.91 5.03 8.08
C VAL A 8 -2.10 4.41 9.46
N ASP A 9 -2.30 3.10 9.48
CA ASP A 9 -2.34 2.26 10.66
C ASP A 9 -1.29 1.14 10.52
N GLU A 10 -0.27 1.18 11.37
CA GLU A 10 0.86 0.22 11.38
C GLU A 10 0.50 -1.11 12.07
N ALA A 11 -0.49 -1.12 12.96
CA ALA A 11 -0.88 -2.33 13.70
C ALA A 11 -1.89 -3.19 12.93
N ARG A 12 -2.55 -2.62 11.92
CA ARG A 12 -3.56 -3.29 11.12
C ARG A 12 -2.94 -4.26 10.11
N SER A 13 -3.47 -5.47 10.06
CA SER A 13 -3.22 -6.41 8.95
C SER A 13 -4.03 -6.01 7.72
N PHE A 14 -3.43 -6.10 6.53
CA PHE A 14 -4.10 -5.75 5.29
C PHE A 14 -5.02 -6.87 4.77
N GLY A 15 -6.17 -6.48 4.24
CA GLY A 15 -7.13 -7.32 3.54
C GLY A 15 -7.09 -7.14 2.02
N SER A 16 -8.01 -7.80 1.32
CA SER A 16 -8.18 -7.58 -0.12
C SER A 16 -8.66 -6.16 -0.40
N ALA A 17 -8.12 -5.53 -1.43
CA ALA A 17 -8.39 -4.16 -1.87
C ALA A 17 -7.90 -3.03 -0.94
N ASP A 18 -7.27 -3.34 0.19
CA ASP A 18 -6.61 -2.33 1.03
C ASP A 18 -5.46 -1.66 0.26
N LEU A 19 -5.27 -0.36 0.51
CA LEU A 19 -4.09 0.37 0.07
C LEU A 19 -3.03 0.26 1.17
N VAL A 20 -1.82 -0.12 0.83
CA VAL A 20 -0.73 -0.37 1.80
C VAL A 20 0.53 0.36 1.40
N VAL A 21 1.37 0.66 2.40
CA VAL A 21 2.74 1.11 2.18
C VAL A 21 3.67 -0.07 2.43
N ALA A 22 4.57 -0.31 1.49
CA ALA A 22 5.66 -1.26 1.66
C ALA A 22 6.98 -0.66 1.20
N GLU A 23 8.06 -1.12 1.81
CA GLU A 23 9.42 -0.76 1.44
C GLU A 23 9.97 -1.78 0.43
N VAL A 24 10.25 -1.32 -0.78
CA VAL A 24 10.78 -2.13 -1.88
C VAL A 24 11.97 -1.39 -2.46
N GLU A 25 13.13 -2.06 -2.57
CA GLU A 25 14.36 -1.47 -3.10
C GLU A 25 14.83 -0.21 -2.34
N GLY A 26 14.53 -0.13 -1.03
CA GLY A 26 14.87 1.01 -0.18
C GLY A 26 13.92 2.21 -0.31
N GLU A 27 12.86 2.08 -1.09
CA GLU A 27 11.84 3.12 -1.27
C GLU A 27 10.50 2.71 -0.67
N TYR A 28 9.83 3.67 -0.01
CA TYR A 28 8.45 3.50 0.41
C TYR A 28 7.52 3.72 -0.77
N ARG A 29 6.76 2.68 -1.13
CA ARG A 29 5.84 2.69 -2.27
C ARG A 29 4.44 2.26 -1.84
N LEU A 30 3.44 2.81 -2.53
CA LEU A 30 2.04 2.45 -2.36
C LEU A 30 1.70 1.23 -3.20
N PHE A 31 0.86 0.35 -2.66
CA PHE A 31 0.34 -0.81 -3.37
C PHE A 31 -1.11 -1.08 -3.02
N LYS A 32 -1.86 -1.62 -3.97
CA LYS A 32 -3.19 -2.18 -3.74
C LYS A 32 -3.08 -3.68 -3.46
N ALA A 33 -3.54 -4.10 -2.30
CA ALA A 33 -3.61 -5.50 -1.96
C ALA A 33 -4.65 -6.20 -2.83
N HIS A 34 -4.25 -7.29 -3.47
CA HIS A 34 -5.09 -8.08 -4.35
C HIS A 34 -5.05 -9.54 -3.92
N ARG A 35 -6.19 -10.08 -3.52
CA ARG A 35 -6.30 -11.50 -3.15
C ARG A 35 -6.48 -12.36 -4.40
N VAL A 36 -5.67 -13.41 -4.53
CA VAL A 36 -5.77 -14.44 -5.58
C VAL A 36 -5.84 -15.79 -4.86
N GLY A 37 -7.06 -16.31 -4.69
CA GLY A 37 -7.30 -17.50 -3.89
C GLY A 37 -6.90 -17.31 -2.41
N SER A 38 -6.00 -18.16 -1.92
CA SER A 38 -5.46 -18.09 -0.55
C SER A 38 -4.29 -17.12 -0.38
N ARG A 39 -3.76 -16.54 -1.47
CA ARG A 39 -2.59 -15.67 -1.43
C ARG A 39 -2.99 -14.21 -1.64
N CYS A 40 -2.26 -13.31 -1.00
CA CYS A 40 -2.33 -11.88 -1.29
C CYS A 40 -1.08 -11.46 -2.07
N ARG A 41 -1.28 -10.67 -3.13
CA ARG A 41 -0.22 -9.98 -3.87
C ARG A 41 -0.45 -8.48 -3.78
N LEU A 42 0.62 -7.70 -3.84
CA LEU A 42 0.56 -6.25 -3.87
C LEU A 42 0.71 -5.78 -5.32
N LEU A 43 -0.25 -5.03 -5.82
CA LEU A 43 -0.21 -4.45 -7.16
C LEU A 43 0.17 -2.98 -7.06
N THR A 44 1.05 -2.52 -7.94
CA THR A 44 1.30 -1.09 -8.05
C THR A 44 0.02 -0.37 -8.50
N PRO A 45 -0.24 0.89 -8.06
CA PRO A 45 -1.47 1.61 -8.39
C PRO A 45 -1.67 1.85 -9.89
N ASP A 46 -0.60 1.83 -10.68
CA ASP A 46 -0.57 1.98 -12.14
C ASP A 46 -0.82 0.66 -12.91
N GLY A 47 -0.98 -0.48 -12.22
CA GLY A 47 -1.37 -1.75 -12.85
C GLY A 47 -0.21 -2.61 -13.36
N GLY A 48 0.97 -2.51 -12.75
CA GLY A 48 2.18 -3.26 -13.10
C GLY A 48 2.30 -4.68 -12.52
N GLN A 49 3.51 -5.22 -12.55
CA GLN A 49 3.82 -6.55 -12.00
C GLN A 49 3.52 -6.57 -10.49
N GLY A 50 2.81 -7.60 -10.04
CA GLY A 50 2.50 -7.77 -8.63
C GLY A 50 3.72 -8.20 -7.82
N TYR A 51 3.95 -7.54 -6.69
CA TYR A 51 4.97 -7.86 -5.72
C TYR A 51 4.40 -8.78 -4.61
N PHE A 52 5.21 -9.73 -4.17
CA PHE A 52 5.00 -10.39 -2.89
C PHE A 52 5.92 -9.71 -1.88
N VAL A 53 5.34 -9.08 -0.86
CA VAL A 53 6.12 -8.49 0.22
C VAL A 53 6.10 -9.41 1.44
N ASN A 54 7.24 -9.49 2.12
CA ASN A 54 7.32 -10.17 3.41
C ASN A 54 6.91 -9.20 4.56
N THR A 55 6.94 -9.70 5.79
CA THR A 55 6.55 -8.91 6.98
C THR A 55 7.51 -7.76 7.31
N GLN A 56 8.76 -7.80 6.86
CA GLN A 56 9.74 -6.72 7.07
C GLN A 56 9.54 -5.57 6.07
N GLN A 57 9.08 -5.91 4.87
CA GLN A 57 8.78 -4.97 3.79
C GLN A 57 7.42 -4.29 3.99
N PHE A 58 6.41 -5.00 4.50
CA PHE A 58 5.13 -4.39 4.86
C PHE A 58 5.31 -3.41 6.03
N LYS A 59 4.73 -2.21 5.92
CA LYS A 59 4.83 -1.16 6.94
C LYS A 59 3.49 -0.80 7.55
N CYS A 60 2.48 -0.51 6.72
CA CYS A 60 1.18 -0.08 7.23
C CYS A 60 0.05 -0.16 6.19
N VAL A 61 -1.18 -0.08 6.69
CA VAL A 61 -2.40 0.07 5.87
C VAL A 61 -2.80 1.54 5.84
N VAL A 62 -3.09 2.07 4.65
CA VAL A 62 -3.67 3.40 4.49
C VAL A 62 -5.15 3.33 4.86
N VAL A 63 -5.54 4.07 5.90
CA VAL A 63 -6.92 4.10 6.41
C VAL A 63 -7.69 5.33 5.93
N ARG A 64 -6.98 6.39 5.49
CA ARG A 64 -7.60 7.57 4.90
C ARG A 64 -6.65 8.30 3.96
N GLN A 65 -7.20 8.84 2.88
CA GLN A 65 -6.51 9.74 1.96
C GLN A 65 -7.17 11.10 2.03
N THR A 66 -6.37 12.16 2.17
CA THR A 66 -6.85 13.54 2.08
C THR A 66 -6.05 14.29 1.02
N ARG A 67 -6.75 15.00 0.13
CA ARG A 67 -6.08 15.88 -0.83
C ARG A 67 -5.58 17.10 -0.09
N CYS A 68 -4.28 17.35 -0.16
CA CYS A 68 -3.73 18.63 0.24
C CYS A 68 -3.63 19.50 -1.02
N TRP A 69 -4.52 20.48 -1.15
CA TRP A 69 -4.26 21.57 -2.08
C TRP A 69 -3.24 22.45 -1.38
N ALA A 70 -1.98 22.36 -1.79
CA ALA A 70 -0.97 23.34 -1.37
C ALA A 70 -1.54 24.74 -1.65
N VAL A 71 -1.55 25.60 -0.62
CA VAL A 71 -1.86 27.03 -0.73
C VAL A 71 -0.57 27.76 -1.08
#